data_AF-A0AB39WJQ5-F1
#
_entry.id   AF-A0AB39WJQ5-F1
#
_cell.length_a   1.000
_cell.length_b   1.000
_cell.length_c   1.000
_cell.angle_alpha   90.00
_cell.angle_beta   90.00
_cell.angle_gamma   90.00
#
_symmetry.space_group_name_H-M   'P 1'
#
loop_
_entity.id
_entity.type
_entity.pdbx_description
1 polymer ?
#
loop_
_entity_poly.entity_id
_entity_poly.type
_entity_poly.pdbx_seq_one_letter_code
_entity_poly.pdbx_strand_id
1 'polypeptide(L)' 'MFEQIKHNMETIAGVAIYPILSLLIFFFFFVGLGIWVASYKKEKINELSQIPLNDN' A
#
# COMPACT_ATOMS: atom_id res chain seq x y z
N MET A 1 9.27 18.44 -25.24
CA MET A 1 9.99 18.41 -23.95
C MET A 1 10.02 17.00 -23.35
N PHE A 2 8.88 16.33 -23.15
CA PHE A 2 8.85 14.95 -22.63
C PHE A 2 9.44 13.89 -23.58
N GLU A 3 9.32 14.10 -24.90
CA GLU A 3 9.92 13.24 -25.92
C GLU A 3 11.43 13.02 -25.74
N GLN A 4 12.17 14.06 -25.36
CA GLN A 4 13.62 13.95 -25.16
C GLN A 4 13.97 13.09 -23.96
N ILE A 5 13.19 13.16 -22.88
CA ILE A 5 13.40 12.35 -21.68
C ILE A 5 13.06 10.88 -21.98
N LYS A 6 11.93 10.64 -22.64
CA LYS A 6 11.49 9.31 -23.04
C LYS A 6 12.52 8.62 -23.95
N HIS A 7 12.99 9.33 -24.97
CA HIS A 7 14.01 8.79 -25.89
C HIS A 7 15.31 8.43 -25.16
N ASN A 8 15.79 9.28 -24.24
CA ASN A 8 16.97 8.99 -23.43
C ASN A 8 16.76 7.79 -22.49
N MET A 9 15.55 7.63 -21.94
CA MET A 9 15.22 6.50 -21.06
C MET A 9 15.14 5.18 -21.84
N GLU A 10 14.57 5.17 -23.05
CA GLU A 10 14.48 3.99 -23.92
C GLU A 10 15.86 3.44 -24.32
N THR A 11 16.89 4.30 -24.43
CA THR A 11 18.27 3.88 -24.69
C THR A 11 18.92 3.16 -23.51
N ILE A 12 18.36 3.29 -22.30
CA ILE A 12 18.87 2.63 -21.10
C ILE A 12 18.38 1.18 -21.09
N ALA A 13 19.30 0.26 -21.37
CA ALA A 13 19.02 -1.17 -21.30
C ALA A 13 18.47 -1.54 -19.91
N GLY A 14 17.30 -2.18 -19.89
CA GLY A 14 16.65 -2.60 -18.65
C GLY A 14 15.79 -1.53 -17.95
N VAL A 15 15.61 -0.33 -18.53
CA VAL A 15 14.76 0.73 -17.93
C VAL A 15 13.33 0.28 -17.60
N ALA A 16 12.80 -0.69 -18.35
CA ALA A 16 11.47 -1.25 -18.16
C ALA A 16 11.29 -1.98 -16.82
N ILE A 17 12.37 -2.32 -16.10
CA ILE A 17 12.27 -2.98 -14.80
C ILE A 17 11.83 -2.02 -13.69
N TYR A 18 12.18 -0.73 -13.77
CA TYR A 18 11.91 0.23 -12.71
C TYR A 18 10.42 0.45 -12.46
N PRO A 19 9.55 0.61 -13.48
CA PRO A 19 8.11 0.69 -13.27
C PRO A 19 7.49 -0.59 -12.70
N ILE A 20 7.99 -1.77 -13.09
CA ILE A 20 7.47 -3.05 -12.60
C ILE A 20 7.87 -3.24 -11.12
N LEU A 21 9.12 -2.94 -10.77
CA LEU A 21 9.61 -2.98 -9.39
C LEU A 21 8.84 -2.01 -8.50
N SER A 22 8.62 -0.76 -8.94
CA SER A 22 7.87 0.21 -8.14
C SER A 22 6.44 -0.29 -7.90
N LEU A 23 5.75 -0.78 -8.94
CA LEU A 23 4.42 -1.36 -8.82
C LEU A 23 4.38 -2.51 -7.82
N LEU A 24 5.33 -3.45 -7.89
CA LEU A 24 5.40 -4.59 -6.99
C LEU A 24 5.65 -4.15 -5.54
N ILE A 25 6.60 -3.24 -5.31
CA ILE A 25 6.90 -2.74 -3.96
C ILE A 25 5.67 -2.06 -3.36
N PHE A 26 5.02 -1.16 -4.11
CA PHE A 26 3.78 -0.52 -3.64
C PHE A 26 2.68 -1.55 -3.39
N PHE A 27 2.48 -2.49 -4.29
CA PHE A 27 1.47 -3.54 -4.14
C PHE A 27 1.69 -4.37 -2.87
N PHE A 28 2.89 -4.90 -2.66
CA PHE A 28 3.21 -5.68 -1.47
C PHE A 28 3.12 -4.86 -0.19
N PHE A 29 3.50 -3.58 -0.22
CA PHE A 29 3.33 -2.68 0.91
C PHE A 29 1.85 -2.56 1.30
N PHE A 30 0.96 -2.29 0.34
CA PHE A 30 -0.48 -2.18 0.60
C PHE A 30 -1.12 -3.51 1.01
N VAL A 31 -0.74 -4.63 0.37
CA VAL A 31 -1.22 -5.96 0.77
C VAL A 31 -0.74 -6.31 2.18
N GLY A 32 0.51 -6.03 2.51
CA GLY A 32 1.07 -6.23 3.84
C GLY A 32 0.35 -5.42 4.91
N LEU A 33 0.08 -4.14 4.65
CA LEU A 33 -0.74 -3.30 5.52
C LEU A 33 -2.18 -3.82 5.65
N GLY A 34 -2.78 -4.26 4.55
CA GLY A 34 -4.13 -4.83 4.55
C GLY A 34 -4.23 -6.09 5.42
N ILE A 35 -3.25 -6.99 5.31
CA ILE A 35 -3.14 -8.18 6.17
C ILE A 35 -2.93 -7.77 7.63
N TRP A 36 -2.04 -6.81 7.89
CA TRP A 36 -1.77 -6.32 9.25
C TRP A 36 -3.01 -5.71 9.91
N VAL A 37 -3.75 -4.87 9.19
CA VAL A 37 -5.01 -4.27 9.66
C VAL A 37 -6.09 -5.33 9.86
N ALA A 38 -6.24 -6.27 8.91
CA ALA A 38 -7.23 -7.34 9.01
C ALA A 38 -6.95 -8.30 10.17
N SER A 39 -5.67 -8.55 10.47
CA SER A 39 -5.23 -9.32 11.64
C SER A 39 -5.28 -8.52 12.94
N TYR A 40 -5.48 -7.21 12.89
CA TYR A 40 -5.55 -6.37 14.08
C TYR A 40 -6.83 -6.67 14.87
N LYS A 41 -6.67 -6.81 16.19
CA LYS A 41 -7.60 -7.48 17.09
C LYS A 41 -8.99 -6.83 17.12
N LYS A 42 -9.98 -7.56 16.60
CA LYS A 42 -11.42 -7.28 16.80
C LYS A 42 -11.84 -7.37 18.28
N GLU A 43 -11.05 -7.99 19.15
CA GLU A 43 -11.37 -8.18 20.58
C GLU A 43 -11.53 -6.86 21.34
N LYS A 44 -10.71 -5.83 21.04
CA LYS A 44 -10.86 -4.53 21.69
C LYS A 44 -12.09 -3.76 21.19
N ILE A 45 -12.42 -3.92 19.90
CA ILE A 45 -13.67 -3.37 19.34
C ILE A 45 -14.89 -4.06 19.96
N ASN A 46 -14.82 -5.39 20.12
CA ASN A 46 -15.92 -6.14 20.70
C ASN A 46 -16.12 -5.72 22.15
N GLU A 47 -15.07 -5.66 22.97
CA GLU A 47 -15.13 -5.22 24.38
C GLU A 47 -15.66 -3.79 24.53
N LEU A 48 -15.20 -2.85 23.68
CA LEU A 48 -15.69 -1.46 23.65
C LEU A 48 -17.15 -1.34 23.17
N SER A 49 -17.58 -2.19 22.25
CA SER A 49 -18.97 -2.19 21.75
C SER A 49 -20.00 -2.72 22.76
N GLN A 50 -19.56 -3.42 23.82
CA GLN A 50 -20.40 -3.89 24.92
C GLN A 50 -20.34 -2.96 26.14
N ILE A 51 -19.55 -1.88 26.06
CA ILE A 51 -19.63 -0.82 27.07
C ILE A 51 -20.93 -0.06 26.78
N PRO A 52 -21.93 -0.13 27.68
CA PRO A 52 -23.12 0.70 27.51
C PRO A 52 -22.66 2.16 27.47
N LEU A 53 -23.14 2.90 26.46
CA LEU A 53 -23.00 4.35 26.40
C LEU A 53 -23.77 4.94 27.58
N ASN A 54 -23.15 4.98 28.76
CA ASN A 54 -23.64 5.78 29.87
C ASN A 54 -23.31 7.23 29.56
N ASP A 55 -24.15 7.84 28.71
CA ASP A 55 -24.31 9.28 28.68
C ASP A 55 -24.97 9.68 30.00
N ASN A 56 -24.14 10.17 30.94
CA ASN A 56 -24.60 11.05 32.01
C ASN A 56 -24.23 12.48 31.65
#